data_AF-A0A522C684-F1
#
_entry.id   AF-A0A522C684-F1
#
_cell.length_a   1.000
_cell.length_b   1.000
_cell.length_c   1.000
_cell.angle_alpha   90.00
_cell.angle_beta   90.00
_cell.angle_gamma   90.00
#
_symmetry.space_group_name_H-M   'P 1'
#
loop_
_entity.id
_entity.type
_entity.pdbx_description
1 polymer ?
#
loop_
_entity_poly.entity_id
_entity_poly.type
_entity_poly.pdbx_seq_one_letter_code
_entity_poly.pdbx_strand_id
1 'polypeptide(L)'
;MPSSVVADLSPTGWGDPARRTGLPPHAAAFLQEELGATRPTPAGAPPPLTASALPEPAAAALRAVVGAEHVLVDDDARLVRAAGRSYLDLLRLRGSATLDAPDAVVLPGTAAEVAGVLRACADAGVAVV
;
A
#
# COMPACT_ATOMS: atom_id res chain seq x y z
N MET A 1 -6.63 18.13 -7.09
CA MET A 1 -6.14 17.11 -6.15
C MET A 1 -6.72 15.78 -6.60
N PRO A 2 -5.98 14.95 -7.36
CA PRO A 2 -6.52 13.66 -7.75
C PRO A 2 -6.81 12.83 -6.49
N SER A 3 -7.98 12.21 -6.50
CA SER A 3 -8.75 11.82 -5.33
C SER A 3 -8.11 10.68 -4.54
N SER A 4 -8.18 10.84 -3.22
CA SER A 4 -7.49 10.13 -2.16
C SER A 4 -8.09 8.76 -1.81
N VAL A 5 -8.33 7.87 -2.79
CA VAL A 5 -8.90 6.53 -2.49
C VAL A 5 -8.02 5.73 -1.53
N VAL A 6 -6.77 6.15 -1.34
CA VAL A 6 -5.76 5.48 -0.53
C VAL A 6 -5.48 6.17 0.80
N ALA A 7 -5.78 7.47 0.92
CA ALA A 7 -5.48 8.21 2.16
C ALA A 7 -6.32 7.71 3.35
N ASP A 8 -7.45 7.06 3.05
CA ASP A 8 -8.40 6.59 4.05
C ASP A 8 -8.22 5.09 4.38
N LEU A 9 -7.12 4.44 3.99
CA LEU A 9 -6.88 3.02 4.29
C LEU A 9 -5.82 2.85 5.38
N SER A 10 -6.14 2.04 6.39
CA SER A 10 -5.22 1.68 7.46
C SER A 10 -3.95 1.05 6.89
N PRO A 11 -2.75 1.60 7.12
CA PRO A 11 -1.52 1.09 6.54
C PRO A 11 -1.21 -0.34 6.99
N THR A 12 -1.57 -0.72 8.22
CA THR A 12 -1.33 -2.06 8.79
C THR A 12 -2.61 -2.81 9.17
N GLY A 13 -3.74 -2.48 8.54
CA GLY A 13 -5.06 -2.97 8.97
C GLY A 13 -6.12 -2.91 7.88
N TRP A 14 -7.39 -3.04 8.29
CA TRP A 14 -8.51 -3.05 7.38
C TRP A 14 -9.31 -1.75 7.48
N GLY A 15 -9.69 -1.20 6.32
CA GLY A 15 -10.57 -0.04 6.21
C GLY A 15 -9.98 1.25 6.78
N ASP A 16 -10.86 2.21 7.02
CA ASP A 16 -10.53 3.54 7.53
C ASP A 16 -10.26 3.51 9.04
N PRO A 17 -9.05 3.93 9.50
CA PRO A 17 -8.75 4.04 10.92
C PRO A 17 -9.74 4.90 11.70
N ALA A 18 -10.31 5.95 11.08
CA ALA A 18 -11.29 6.83 11.71
C ALA A 18 -12.65 6.14 11.96
N ARG A 19 -12.93 5.03 11.27
CA ARG A 19 -14.15 4.21 11.45
C ARG A 19 -13.94 3.00 12.35
N ARG A 20 -12.76 2.85 12.94
CA ARG A 20 -12.43 1.69 13.77
C ARG A 20 -13.28 1.69 15.04
N THR A 21 -14.07 0.64 15.22
CA THR A 21 -14.78 0.38 16.48
C THR A 21 -13.91 -0.45 17.43
N GLY A 22 -14.00 -0.17 18.72
CA GLY A 22 -13.40 -1.01 19.75
C GLY A 22 -14.11 -2.35 19.90
N LEU A 23 -13.50 -3.28 20.64
CA LEU A 23 -14.12 -4.55 20.99
C LEU A 23 -15.17 -4.31 22.10
N PRO A 24 -16.46 -4.65 21.90
CA PRO A 24 -17.48 -4.44 22.92
C PRO A 24 -17.29 -5.40 24.11
N PRO A 25 -17.77 -5.05 25.33
CA PRO A 25 -17.49 -5.84 26.54
C PRO A 25 -17.91 -7.30 26.46
N HIS A 26 -19.06 -7.61 25.87
CA HIS A 26 -19.54 -8.98 25.73
C HIS A 26 -18.64 -9.82 24.81
N ALA A 27 -18.10 -9.23 23.74
CA ALA A 27 -17.18 -9.91 22.84
C ALA A 27 -15.82 -10.14 23.51
N ALA A 28 -15.37 -9.20 24.34
CA ALA A 28 -14.17 -9.38 25.17
C ALA A 28 -14.32 -10.52 26.17
N ALA A 29 -15.46 -10.61 26.86
CA ALA A 29 -15.76 -11.70 27.78
C ALA A 29 -15.77 -13.07 27.07
N PHE A 30 -16.44 -13.16 25.92
CA PHE A 30 -16.46 -14.37 25.09
C PHE A 30 -15.05 -14.82 24.68
N LEU A 31 -14.20 -13.91 24.20
CA LEU A 31 -12.81 -14.25 23.84
C LEU A 31 -12.00 -14.70 25.05
N GLN A 32 -12.25 -14.15 26.24
CA GLN A 32 -11.57 -14.57 27.46
C GLN A 32 -11.95 -15.99 27.89
N GLU A 33 -13.22 -16.36 27.72
CA GLU A 33 -13.71 -17.71 28.03
C GLU A 33 -13.13 -18.74 27.05
N GLU A 34 -13.15 -18.46 25.74
CA GLU A 34 -12.72 -19.41 24.71
C GLU A 34 -11.20 -19.49 24.52
N LEU A 35 -10.49 -18.37 24.65
CA LEU A 35 -9.04 -18.27 24.36
C LEU A 35 -8.19 -18.02 25.61
N GLY A 36 -8.82 -17.84 26.78
CA GLY A 36 -8.15 -17.46 28.02
C GLY A 36 -7.85 -15.95 28.11
N ALA A 37 -7.13 -15.55 29.16
CA ALA A 37 -6.76 -14.14 29.37
C ALA A 37 -5.85 -13.63 28.25
N THR A 38 -6.43 -12.92 27.28
CA THR A 38 -5.70 -12.30 26.17
C THR A 38 -5.48 -10.82 26.44
N ARG A 39 -4.33 -10.30 26.02
CA ARG A 39 -4.04 -8.85 26.05
C ARG A 39 -4.11 -8.31 24.63
N PRO A 40 -4.79 -7.19 24.38
CA PRO A 40 -4.74 -6.54 23.08
C PRO A 40 -3.30 -6.21 22.69
N THR A 41 -2.86 -6.70 21.53
CA THR A 41 -1.59 -6.28 20.95
C THR A 41 -1.85 -5.03 20.11
N PRO A 42 -1.13 -3.92 20.35
CA PRO A 42 -1.25 -2.73 19.51
C PRO A 42 -0.84 -3.05 18.07
N ALA A 43 -1.44 -2.36 17.11
CA ALA A 43 -0.97 -2.46 15.74
C ALA A 43 0.45 -1.88 15.66
N GLY A 44 1.39 -2.67 15.15
CA GLY A 44 2.76 -2.19 14.89
C GLY A 44 2.76 -1.09 13.83
N ALA A 45 3.85 -0.30 13.83
CA ALA A 45 4.16 0.56 12.71
C ALA A 45 4.41 -0.29 11.44
N PRO A 46 4.17 0.26 10.24
CA PRO A 46 4.59 -0.41 9.01
C PRO A 46 6.10 -0.68 9.00
N PRO A 47 6.53 -1.80 8.41
CA PRO A 47 7.96 -2.05 8.20
C PRO A 47 8.55 -1.05 7.19
N PRO A 48 9.89 -0.89 7.16
CA PRO A 48 10.55 -0.18 6.08
C PRO A 48 10.31 -0.90 4.74
N LEU A 49 10.28 -0.14 3.65
CA LEU A 49 10.16 -0.69 2.30
C LEU A 49 11.54 -0.96 1.67
N THR A 50 11.56 -1.82 0.66
CA THR A 50 12.68 -1.82 -0.29
C THR A 50 12.80 -0.44 -0.96
N ALA A 51 14.04 0.01 -1.21
CA ALA A 51 14.27 1.24 -1.93
C ALA A 51 13.76 1.13 -3.37
N SER A 52 13.19 2.21 -3.90
CA SER A 52 12.80 2.26 -5.32
C SER A 52 14.03 2.08 -6.22
N ALA A 53 13.92 1.16 -7.17
CA ALA A 53 14.91 0.89 -8.19
C ALA A 53 14.46 1.37 -9.59
N LEU A 54 13.42 2.21 -9.68
CA LEU A 54 12.93 2.72 -10.96
C LEU A 54 14.02 3.54 -11.68
N PRO A 55 14.50 3.13 -12.86
CA PRO A 55 15.51 3.89 -13.58
C PRO A 55 14.99 5.26 -14.01
N GLU A 56 15.81 6.31 -13.87
CA GLU A 56 15.40 7.67 -14.21
C GLU A 56 14.90 7.82 -15.67
N PRO A 57 15.47 7.15 -16.70
CA PRO A 57 14.90 7.19 -18.05
C PRO A 57 13.46 6.66 -18.13
N ALA A 58 13.15 5.61 -17.37
CA ALA A 58 11.79 5.05 -17.30
C ALA A 58 10.86 6.01 -16.54
N ALA A 59 11.33 6.58 -15.42
CA ALA A 59 10.59 7.59 -14.68
C ALA A 59 10.26 8.81 -15.56
N ALA A 60 11.23 9.33 -16.32
CA ALA A 60 11.02 10.43 -17.25
C ALA A 60 10.00 10.10 -18.34
N ALA A 61 10.07 8.90 -18.93
CA ALA A 61 9.10 8.44 -19.92
C ALA A 61 7.66 8.37 -19.35
N LEU A 62 7.50 7.86 -18.12
CA LEU A 62 6.21 7.82 -17.44
C LEU A 62 5.67 9.22 -17.15
N ARG A 63 6.52 10.12 -16.65
CA ARG A 63 6.13 11.52 -16.38
C ARG A 63 5.74 12.27 -17.66
N ALA A 64 6.32 11.93 -18.81
CA ALA A 64 5.92 12.50 -20.09
C ALA A 64 4.51 12.05 -20.55
N VAL A 65 4.05 10.89 -20.08
CA VAL A 65 2.70 10.37 -20.40
C VAL A 65 1.64 10.94 -19.46
N VAL A 66 1.87 10.86 -18.14
CA VAL A 66 0.84 11.18 -17.14
C VAL A 66 1.08 12.50 -16.40
N GLY A 67 2.22 13.16 -16.57
CA GLY A 67 2.63 14.29 -15.74
C GLY A 67 3.47 13.86 -14.53
N ALA A 68 4.28 14.78 -14.00
CA ALA A 68 5.23 14.47 -12.92
C ALA A 68 4.54 14.14 -11.60
N GLU A 69 3.42 14.79 -11.32
CA GLU A 69 2.59 14.64 -10.13
C GLU A 69 1.83 13.30 -10.06
N HIS A 70 1.77 12.56 -11.17
CA HIS A 70 1.08 11.27 -11.27
C HIS A 70 2.05 10.08 -11.27
N VAL A 71 3.34 10.31 -11.02
CA VAL A 71 4.36 9.27 -10.83
C VAL A 71 4.89 9.38 -9.40
N LEU A 72 4.34 8.57 -8.50
CA LEU A 72 4.63 8.60 -7.07
C LEU A 72 5.71 7.57 -6.73
N VAL A 73 6.77 8.03 -6.07
CA VAL A 73 7.91 7.19 -5.62
C VAL A 73 8.13 7.27 -4.11
N ASP A 74 7.28 8.01 -3.40
CA ASP A 74 7.30 8.08 -1.95
C ASP A 74 6.80 6.77 -1.30
N ASP A 75 7.33 6.47 -0.12
CA ASP A 75 7.02 5.23 0.58
C ASP A 75 5.54 5.13 1.00
N ASP A 76 4.87 6.26 1.25
CA ASP A 76 3.45 6.25 1.64
C ASP A 76 2.58 5.71 0.50
N ALA A 77 2.78 6.20 -0.73
CA ALA A 77 2.09 5.72 -1.91
C ALA A 77 2.44 4.26 -2.24
N ARG A 78 3.70 3.86 -2.02
CA ARG A 78 4.19 2.50 -2.32
C ARG A 78 3.71 1.46 -1.30
N LEU A 79 3.72 1.79 -0.01
CA LEU A 79 3.36 0.89 1.10
C LEU A 79 1.95 0.32 0.93
N VAL A 80 1.01 1.19 0.59
CA VAL A 80 -0.41 0.86 0.38
C VAL A 80 -0.68 0.04 -0.89
N ARG A 81 0.33 -0.19 -1.74
CA ARG A 81 0.31 -1.16 -2.86
C ARG A 81 1.30 -2.31 -2.67
N ALA A 82 2.06 -2.34 -1.58
CA ALA A 82 3.08 -3.36 -1.33
C ALA A 82 2.47 -4.72 -0.95
N ALA A 83 1.30 -4.73 -0.32
CA ALA A 83 0.63 -5.96 0.08
C ALA A 83 -0.89 -5.83 0.09
N GLY A 84 -1.56 -6.99 0.01
CA GLY A 84 -2.99 -7.11 0.25
C GLY A 84 -3.35 -6.98 1.73
N ARG A 85 -4.51 -7.56 2.10
CA ARG A 85 -5.03 -7.55 3.47
C ARG A 85 -5.38 -8.95 3.97
N SER A 86 -4.74 -9.99 3.43
CA SER A 86 -4.83 -11.33 3.98
C SER A 86 -4.19 -11.39 5.37
N TYR A 87 -4.44 -12.46 6.14
CA TYR A 87 -3.82 -12.64 7.45
C TYR A 87 -2.28 -12.55 7.38
N LEU A 88 -1.66 -13.22 6.40
CA LEU A 88 -0.21 -13.20 6.23
C LEU A 88 0.31 -11.83 5.79
N ASP A 89 -0.44 -11.10 4.96
CA ASP A 89 -0.08 -9.72 4.60
C ASP A 89 -0.12 -8.80 5.83
N LEU A 90 -1.14 -8.93 6.67
CA LEU A 90 -1.25 -8.15 7.90
C LEU A 90 -0.13 -8.48 8.89
N LEU A 91 0.34 -9.73 8.96
CA LEU A 91 1.51 -10.08 9.75
C LEU A 91 2.78 -9.43 9.20
N ARG A 92 2.99 -9.43 7.87
CA ARG A 92 4.14 -8.76 7.23
C ARG A 92 4.10 -7.26 7.46
N LEU A 93 2.95 -6.62 7.25
CA LEU A 93 2.73 -5.18 7.44
C LEU A 93 2.86 -4.73 8.90
N ARG A 94 2.81 -5.66 9.88
CA ARG A 94 3.00 -5.38 11.31
C ARG A 94 4.33 -5.90 11.84
N GLY A 95 5.14 -6.52 10.98
CA GLY A 95 6.45 -7.05 11.31
C GLY A 95 7.54 -5.98 11.24
N SER A 96 8.75 -6.38 11.58
CA SER A 96 9.95 -5.53 11.48
C SER A 96 10.82 -5.82 10.25
N ALA A 97 10.48 -6.86 9.48
CA ALA A 97 11.21 -7.23 8.28
C ALA A 97 10.87 -6.28 7.13
N THR A 98 11.88 -5.87 6.37
CA THR A 98 11.70 -5.03 5.18
C THR A 98 10.68 -5.66 4.23
N LEU A 99 9.75 -4.83 3.74
CA LEU A 99 8.68 -5.26 2.84
C LEU A 99 9.02 -4.92 1.39
N ASP A 100 8.88 -5.89 0.50
CA ASP A 100 8.96 -5.67 -0.94
C ASP A 100 7.79 -4.77 -1.39
N ALA A 101 8.11 -3.70 -2.11
CA ALA A 101 7.13 -2.73 -2.61
C ALA A 101 7.39 -2.42 -4.09
N PRO A 102 6.36 -2.01 -4.86
CA PRO A 102 6.57 -1.52 -6.22
C PRO A 102 7.51 -0.30 -6.22
N ASP A 103 8.31 -0.13 -7.28
CA ASP A 103 9.27 0.98 -7.36
C ASP A 103 8.59 2.35 -7.53
N ALA A 104 7.42 2.37 -8.15
CA ALA A 104 6.60 3.56 -8.33
C ALA A 104 5.11 3.20 -8.44
N VAL A 105 4.26 4.19 -8.20
CA VAL A 105 2.81 4.13 -8.40
C VAL A 105 2.44 5.18 -9.43
N VAL A 106 1.83 4.74 -10.53
CA VAL A 106 1.44 5.62 -11.63
C VAL A 106 -0.09 5.79 -11.63
N LEU A 107 -0.56 7.04 -11.74
CA LEU A 107 -1.97 7.40 -11.65
C LEU A 107 -2.49 7.95 -13.00
N PRO A 108 -2.72 7.10 -14.02
CA PRO A 108 -3.30 7.56 -15.28
C PRO A 108 -4.77 7.96 -15.09
N GLY A 109 -5.17 9.08 -15.70
CA GLY A 109 -6.53 9.61 -15.69
C GLY A 109 -7.38 9.16 -16.89
N THR A 110 -6.77 8.61 -17.94
CA THR A 110 -7.46 8.21 -19.18
C THR A 110 -6.99 6.86 -19.73
N ALA A 111 -7.81 6.23 -20.56
CA ALA A 111 -7.43 4.98 -21.24
C ALA A 111 -6.22 5.17 -22.19
N ALA A 112 -6.08 6.36 -22.78
CA ALA A 112 -4.93 6.70 -23.61
C ALA A 112 -3.64 6.78 -22.78
N GLU A 113 -3.71 7.36 -21.58
CA GLU A 113 -2.59 7.37 -20.63
C GLU A 113 -2.25 5.97 -20.14
N VAL A 114 -3.24 5.11 -19.83
CA VAL A 114 -2.98 3.70 -19.48
C VAL A 114 -2.19 3.01 -20.60
N ALA A 115 -2.63 3.14 -21.85
CA ALA A 115 -1.92 2.57 -22.99
C ALA A 115 -0.50 3.15 -23.14
N GLY A 116 -0.32 4.45 -22.89
CA GLY A 116 0.97 5.13 -22.91
C GLY A 116 1.93 4.60 -21.83
N VAL A 117 1.43 4.42 -20.60
CA VAL A 117 2.19 3.87 -19.46
C VAL A 117 2.62 2.44 -19.77
N LEU A 118 1.71 1.58 -20.23
CA LEU A 118 2.03 0.20 -20.57
C LEU A 118 3.10 0.11 -21.68
N ARG A 119 3.02 0.98 -22.69
CA ARG A 119 4.05 1.05 -23.74
C ARG A 119 5.40 1.52 -23.18
N ALA A 120 5.43 2.59 -22.39
CA ALA A 120 6.67 3.08 -21.79
C ALA A 120 7.34 2.03 -20.89
N CYS A 121 6.55 1.29 -20.10
CA CYS A 121 7.05 0.19 -19.29
C CYS A 121 7.58 -0.97 -20.14
N ALA A 122 6.87 -1.35 -21.21
CA ALA A 122 7.32 -2.40 -22.12
C ALA A 122 8.65 -2.04 -22.81
N ASP A 123 8.78 -0.81 -23.29
CA ASP A 123 10.00 -0.31 -23.95
C ASP A 123 11.19 -0.25 -22.97
N ALA A 124 10.92 0.03 -21.69
CA ALA A 124 11.94 0.13 -20.64
C ALA A 124 12.22 -1.20 -19.90
N GLY A 125 11.47 -2.27 -20.19
CA GLY A 125 11.59 -3.54 -19.46
C GLY A 125 11.12 -3.48 -18.00
N VAL A 126 10.17 -2.61 -17.69
CA VAL A 126 9.60 -2.43 -16.35
C VAL A 126 8.33 -3.28 -16.20
N ALA A 127 8.23 -4.06 -15.12
CA ALA A 127 7.04 -4.85 -14.81
C ALA A 127 5.89 -3.96 -14.32
N VAL A 128 4.65 -4.37 -14.62
CA VAL A 128 3.42 -3.70 -14.15
C VAL A 128 2.54 -4.73 -13.47
N VAL A 129 1.95 -4.37 -12.33
CA VAL A 129 1.06 -5.19 -11.49
C VAL A 129 -0.31 -4.56 -11.32
#